data_AF-B1Y2U3-F1
#
_entry.id   AF-B1Y2U3-F1
#
_cell.length_a   1.000
_cell.length_b   1.000
_cell.length_c   1.000
_cell.angle_alpha   90.00
_cell.angle_beta   90.00
_cell.angle_gamma   90.00
#
_symmetry.space_group_name_H-M   'P 1'
#
loop_
_entity.id
_entity.type
_entity.pdbx_description
1 polymer ?
#
loop_
_entity_poly.entity_id
_entity_poly.type
_entity_poly.pdbx_seq_one_letter_code
_entity_poly.pdbx_strand_id
1 'polypeptide(L)'
;MQLEQALTDTLWPLSEVYGKVVREHQDADFKNVGNLVEDIKKASKIRNALCHGSWHAPDASGKTDLYYFDKKDGKFDTRIDIAWLQQVQAHVVDLICNVINSVTVMGWEFPGTAGPGEPIWSK
;
A
#
# COMPACT_ATOMS: atom_id res chain seq x y z
N MET A 1 -7.38 19.30 13.10
CA MET A 1 -6.26 18.43 13.56
C MET A 1 -6.39 16.99 13.08
N GLN A 2 -7.50 16.26 13.31
CA GLN A 2 -7.65 14.86 12.87
C GLN A 2 -7.72 14.66 11.34
N LEU A 3 -8.39 15.55 10.59
CA LEU A 3 -8.45 15.48 9.13
C LEU A 3 -7.07 15.72 8.47
N GLU A 4 -6.25 16.55 9.11
CA GLU A 4 -4.91 16.91 8.68
C GLU A 4 -3.93 15.73 8.94
N GLN A 5 -4.08 15.03 10.07
CA GLN A 5 -3.41 13.76 10.36
C GLN A 5 -3.83 12.63 9.42
N ALA A 6 -5.12 12.50 9.10
CA ALA A 6 -5.62 11.50 8.15
C ALA A 6 -5.14 11.74 6.70
N LEU A 7 -4.79 12.99 6.34
CA LEU A 7 -4.20 13.36 5.05
C LEU A 7 -2.66 13.28 5.04
N THR A 8 -2.02 13.26 6.22
CA THR A 8 -0.54 13.20 6.37
C THR A 8 0.00 11.84 6.81
N ASP A 9 -0.84 10.98 7.39
CA ASP A 9 -0.46 9.61 7.73
C ASP A 9 -0.31 8.79 6.45
N THR A 10 0.95 8.54 6.12
CA THR A 10 1.34 7.72 4.98
C THR A 10 0.82 6.27 5.14
N LEU A 11 0.77 5.52 4.04
CA LEU A 11 0.33 4.12 3.99
C LEU A 11 1.01 3.20 5.04
N TRP A 12 2.19 3.59 5.55
CA TRP A 12 2.95 2.86 6.54
C TRP A 12 2.27 2.78 7.93
N PRO A 13 1.97 3.88 8.64
CA PRO A 13 1.16 3.83 9.88
C PRO A 13 -0.11 3.00 9.77
N LEU A 14 -0.84 3.11 8.65
CA LEU A 14 -2.06 2.34 8.41
C LEU A 14 -1.78 0.83 8.30
N SER A 15 -0.66 0.44 7.68
CA SER A 15 -0.26 -0.97 7.58
C SER A 15 0.10 -1.60 8.94
N GLU A 16 0.68 -0.81 9.86
CA GLU A 16 0.99 -1.24 11.23
C GLU A 16 -0.28 -1.47 12.03
N VAL A 17 -1.21 -0.51 11.99
CA VAL A 17 -2.51 -0.62 12.65
C VAL A 17 -3.27 -1.82 12.12
N TYR A 18 -3.35 -1.97 10.79
CA TYR A 18 -3.96 -3.12 10.13
C TYR A 18 -3.37 -4.44 10.60
N GLY A 19 -2.04 -4.56 10.55
CA GLY A 19 -1.35 -5.77 10.98
C GLY A 19 -1.57 -6.12 12.45
N LYS A 20 -1.65 -5.11 13.32
CA LYS A 20 -1.96 -5.32 14.74
C LYS A 20 -3.38 -5.86 14.92
N VAL A 21 -4.38 -5.17 14.35
CA VAL A 21 -5.79 -5.50 14.52
C VAL A 21 -6.11 -6.90 13.98
N VAL A 22 -5.57 -7.27 12.81
CA VAL A 22 -5.82 -8.62 12.26
C VAL A 22 -5.18 -9.70 13.14
N ARG A 23 -3.97 -9.49 13.68
CA ARG A 23 -3.32 -10.49 14.55
C ARG A 23 -4.02 -10.65 15.90
N GLU A 24 -4.62 -9.59 16.41
CA GLU A 24 -5.34 -9.60 17.70
C GLU A 24 -6.77 -10.14 17.60
N HIS A 25 -7.28 -10.36 16.38
CA HIS A 25 -8.62 -10.90 16.17
C HIS A 25 -8.66 -12.41 16.44
N GLN A 26 -9.60 -12.86 17.28
CA GLN A 26 -9.66 -14.23 17.80
C GLN A 26 -9.85 -15.30 16.69
N ASP A 27 -10.50 -14.91 15.59
CA ASP A 27 -10.77 -15.78 14.43
C ASP A 27 -9.78 -15.62 13.27
N ALA A 28 -8.63 -14.96 13.47
CA ALA A 28 -7.68 -14.71 12.41
C ALA A 28 -6.90 -15.98 12.00
N ASP A 29 -7.36 -16.69 10.96
CA ASP A 29 -6.65 -17.82 10.32
C ASP A 29 -5.81 -17.39 9.09
N PHE A 30 -5.61 -16.09 8.89
CA PHE A 30 -4.78 -15.62 7.77
C PHE A 30 -3.28 -15.77 8.10
N LYS A 31 -2.70 -16.93 7.78
CA LYS A 31 -1.29 -17.26 8.12
C LYS A 31 -0.23 -16.28 7.58
N ASN A 32 -0.59 -15.44 6.60
CA ASN A 32 0.33 -14.56 5.88
C ASN A 32 0.19 -13.05 6.18
N VAL A 33 -0.52 -12.65 7.25
CA VAL A 33 -0.68 -11.21 7.62
C VAL A 33 0.67 -10.50 7.72
N GLY A 34 1.68 -11.15 8.30
CA GLY A 34 3.01 -10.54 8.46
C GLY A 34 3.65 -10.14 7.14
N ASN A 35 3.61 -11.03 6.14
CA ASN A 35 4.16 -10.76 4.81
C ASN A 35 3.37 -9.66 4.11
N LEU A 36 2.03 -9.69 4.21
CA LEU A 36 1.17 -8.67 3.64
C LEU A 36 1.48 -7.27 4.19
N VAL A 37 1.65 -7.15 5.51
CA VAL A 37 2.01 -5.88 6.16
C VAL A 37 3.37 -5.37 5.66
N GLU A 38 4.37 -6.24 5.58
CA GLU A 38 5.68 -5.87 5.06
C GLU A 38 5.63 -5.44 3.59
N ASP A 39 4.80 -6.08 2.77
CA ASP A 39 4.64 -5.71 1.36
C ASP A 39 3.92 -4.35 1.22
N ILE A 40 2.94 -4.04 2.06
CA ILE A 40 2.31 -2.70 2.11
C ILE A 40 3.36 -1.64 2.51
N LYS A 41 4.22 -1.92 3.49
CA LYS A 41 5.30 -0.99 3.87
C LYS A 41 6.28 -0.75 2.73
N LYS A 42 6.70 -1.81 2.02
CA LYS A 42 7.57 -1.66 0.84
C LYS A 42 6.88 -0.82 -0.25
N ALA A 43 5.61 -1.10 -0.54
CA ALA A 43 4.82 -0.33 -1.50
C ALA A 43 4.69 1.15 -1.10
N SER A 44 4.59 1.45 0.20
CA SER A 44 4.52 2.83 0.69
C SER A 44 5.75 3.67 0.32
N LYS A 45 6.95 3.06 0.30
CA LYS A 45 8.18 3.74 -0.10
C LYS A 45 8.13 4.15 -1.57
N ILE A 46 7.69 3.22 -2.43
CA ILE A 46 7.52 3.46 -3.87
C ILE A 46 6.45 4.54 -4.10
N ARG A 47 5.28 4.41 -3.46
CA ARG A 47 4.19 5.40 -3.57
C ARG A 47 4.65 6.79 -3.15
N ASN A 48 5.42 6.91 -2.07
CA ASN A 48 5.90 8.21 -1.61
C ASN A 48 6.83 8.86 -2.64
N ALA A 49 7.75 8.10 -3.23
CA ALA A 49 8.56 8.60 -4.32
C ALA A 49 7.70 9.04 -5.50
N LEU A 50 6.79 8.19 -5.99
CA LEU A 50 5.97 8.50 -7.17
C LEU A 50 5.02 9.69 -6.96
N CYS A 51 4.45 9.83 -5.77
CA CYS A 51 3.45 10.86 -5.48
C CYS A 51 4.04 12.21 -5.05
N HIS A 52 5.25 12.21 -4.47
CA HIS A 52 5.86 13.43 -3.91
C HIS A 52 7.21 13.78 -4.52
N GLY A 53 7.78 12.91 -5.35
CA GLY A 53 9.00 13.19 -6.07
C GLY A 53 8.79 14.22 -7.18
N SER A 54 9.86 14.97 -7.47
CA SER A 54 9.92 15.85 -8.63
C SER A 54 10.36 15.05 -9.85
N TRP A 55 9.54 15.10 -10.90
CA TRP A 55 9.74 14.36 -12.14
C TRP A 55 10.50 15.20 -13.16
N HIS A 56 11.50 14.59 -13.80
CA HIS A 56 12.10 15.16 -15.00
C HIS A 56 11.42 14.64 -16.26
N ALA A 57 11.70 15.29 -17.39
CA ALA A 57 11.35 14.70 -18.68
C ALA A 57 12.17 13.41 -18.88
N PRO A 58 11.60 12.37 -19.54
CA PRO A 58 12.36 11.21 -19.94
C PRO A 58 13.54 11.58 -20.85
N ASP A 59 14.66 10.87 -20.69
CA ASP A 59 15.84 10.99 -21.56
C ASP A 59 15.64 10.27 -22.91
N ALA A 60 16.69 10.27 -23.75
CA ALA A 60 16.68 9.61 -25.05
C ALA A 60 16.45 8.08 -25.00
N SER A 61 16.64 7.46 -23.84
CA SER A 61 16.31 6.04 -23.61
C SER A 61 14.89 5.81 -23.11
N GLY A 62 14.09 6.87 -22.97
CA GLY A 62 12.71 6.81 -22.47
C GLY A 62 12.61 6.68 -20.95
N LYS A 63 13.70 6.93 -20.22
CA LYS A 63 13.76 6.82 -18.75
C LYS A 63 13.74 8.18 -18.08
N THR A 64 13.03 8.32 -16.98
CA THR A 64 13.04 9.53 -16.15
C THR A 64 13.77 9.31 -14.82
N ASP A 65 14.44 10.36 -14.35
CA ASP A 65 14.86 10.46 -12.96
C ASP A 65 13.71 11.02 -12.12
N LEU A 66 13.57 10.46 -10.92
CA LEU A 66 12.63 10.91 -9.93
C LEU A 66 13.40 11.46 -8.73
N TYR A 67 13.37 12.77 -8.54
CA TYR A 67 14.03 13.41 -7.41
C TYR A 67 13.13 13.34 -6.20
N TYR A 68 13.39 12.34 -5.37
CA TYR A 68 12.74 12.15 -4.08
C TYR A 68 13.79 11.78 -3.04
N PHE A 69 13.67 12.38 -1.86
CA PHE A 69 14.46 12.06 -0.68
C PHE A 69 13.50 11.64 0.42
N ASP A 70 13.80 10.52 1.07
CA ASP A 70 13.05 10.11 2.25
C ASP A 70 13.39 10.97 3.47
N LYS A 71 12.71 10.74 4.59
CA LYS A 71 12.92 11.50 5.84
C LYS A 71 14.31 11.31 6.47
N LYS A 72 15.12 10.39 5.94
CA LYS A 72 16.49 10.09 6.38
C LYS A 72 17.52 10.53 5.33
N ASP A 73 17.13 11.44 4.44
CA ASP A 73 17.93 11.95 3.31
C ASP A 73 18.36 10.86 2.31
N GLY A 74 17.69 9.71 2.31
CA GLY A 74 17.90 8.64 1.34
C GLY A 74 17.30 9.01 -0.01
N LYS A 75 18.12 9.04 -1.07
CA LYS A 75 17.67 9.32 -2.44
C LYS A 75 16.96 8.12 -3.06
N PHE A 76 15.83 8.35 -3.73
CA PHE A 76 15.25 7.39 -4.65
C PHE A 76 16.08 7.34 -5.94
N ASP A 77 16.84 6.26 -6.14
CA ASP A 77 17.84 6.16 -7.21
C ASP A 77 17.43 5.21 -8.35
N THR A 78 16.14 4.86 -8.43
CA THR A 78 15.62 4.02 -9.52
C THR A 78 15.22 4.89 -10.71
N ARG A 79 15.83 4.63 -11.87
CA ARG A 79 15.37 5.19 -13.14
C ARG A 79 14.09 4.52 -13.59
N ILE A 80 13.10 5.32 -13.94
CA ILE A 80 11.75 4.85 -14.23
C ILE A 80 11.50 4.87 -15.74
N ASP A 81 11.10 3.73 -16.28
CA ASP A 81 10.51 3.61 -17.62
C ASP A 81 9.07 3.08 -17.53
N ILE A 82 8.42 2.95 -18.69
CA ILE A 82 7.05 2.44 -18.80
C ILE A 82 6.94 1.01 -18.27
N ALA A 83 7.92 0.15 -18.55
CA ALA A 83 7.89 -1.25 -18.12
C ALA A 83 7.93 -1.35 -16.59
N TRP A 84 8.75 -0.53 -15.94
CA TRP A 84 8.80 -0.41 -14.49
C TRP A 84 7.46 0.06 -13.91
N LEU A 85 6.81 1.06 -14.52
CA LEU A 85 5.49 1.53 -14.09
C LEU A 85 4.40 0.46 -14.24
N GLN A 86 4.43 -0.31 -15.32
CA GLN A 86 3.53 -1.45 -15.53
C GLN A 86 3.75 -2.54 -14.48
N GLN A 87 5.01 -2.82 -14.12
CA GLN A 87 5.33 -3.76 -13.05
C GLN A 87 4.80 -3.27 -11.70
N VAL A 88 4.97 -1.98 -11.38
CA VAL A 88 4.41 -1.38 -10.16
C VAL A 88 2.90 -1.52 -10.14
N GLN A 89 2.21 -1.24 -11.25
CA GLN A 89 0.77 -1.41 -11.36
C GLN A 89 0.34 -2.85 -11.07
N ALA A 90 0.99 -3.84 -11.70
CA ALA A 90 0.68 -5.25 -11.49
C ALA A 90 0.83 -5.66 -10.02
N HIS A 91 1.95 -5.30 -9.39
CA HIS A 91 2.17 -5.60 -7.97
C HIS A 91 1.16 -4.91 -7.04
N VAL A 92 0.73 -3.69 -7.36
CA VAL A 92 -0.30 -3.00 -6.58
C VAL A 92 -1.65 -3.71 -6.71
N VAL A 93 -2.00 -4.22 -7.90
CA VAL A 93 -3.23 -5.01 -8.09
C VAL A 93 -3.19 -6.28 -7.22
N ASP A 94 -2.09 -7.02 -7.25
CA ASP A 94 -1.93 -8.22 -6.41
C ASP A 94 -2.05 -7.88 -4.91
N LEU A 95 -1.43 -6.77 -4.49
CA LEU A 95 -1.48 -6.31 -3.11
C LEU A 95 -2.90 -5.95 -2.67
N ILE A 96 -3.67 -5.27 -3.52
CA ILE A 96 -5.09 -4.95 -3.28
C ILE A 96 -5.89 -6.24 -3.12
N CYS A 97 -5.73 -7.21 -4.03
CA CYS A 97 -6.40 -8.49 -3.94
C CYS A 97 -6.05 -9.23 -2.64
N ASN A 98 -4.79 -9.21 -2.21
CA ASN A 98 -4.38 -9.82 -0.96
C ASN A 98 -5.01 -9.17 0.27
N VAL A 99 -5.16 -7.84 0.29
CA VAL A 99 -5.86 -7.11 1.36
C VAL A 99 -7.36 -7.47 1.40
N ILE A 100 -8.01 -7.54 0.25
CA ILE A 100 -9.43 -7.95 0.17
C ILE A 100 -9.58 -9.40 0.63
N ASN A 101 -8.72 -10.29 0.16
CA ASN A 101 -8.74 -11.70 0.53
C ASN A 101 -8.54 -11.89 2.03
N SER A 102 -7.59 -11.17 2.65
CA SER A 102 -7.36 -11.32 4.09
C SER A 102 -8.59 -10.99 4.93
N VAL A 103 -9.48 -10.10 4.47
CA VAL A 103 -10.75 -9.82 5.15
C VAL A 103 -11.82 -10.87 4.80
N THR A 104 -11.98 -11.16 3.51
CA THR A 104 -13.09 -12.00 3.02
C THR A 104 -12.94 -13.48 3.34
N VAL A 105 -11.72 -14.02 3.43
CA VAL A 105 -11.49 -15.42 3.86
C VAL A 105 -11.85 -15.66 5.31
N MET A 106 -11.89 -14.60 6.13
CA MET A 106 -12.36 -14.68 7.52
C MET A 106 -13.89 -14.63 7.63
N GLY A 107 -14.60 -14.62 6.49
CA GLY A 107 -16.06 -14.59 6.43
C GLY A 107 -16.67 -13.19 6.57
N TRP A 108 -15.85 -12.13 6.50
CA TRP A 108 -16.33 -10.75 6.61
C TRP A 108 -16.48 -10.06 5.27
N GLU A 109 -17.48 -9.19 5.19
CA GLU A 109 -17.65 -8.31 4.06
C GLU A 109 -16.54 -7.25 4.02
N PHE A 110 -15.90 -7.07 2.85
CA PHE A 110 -14.93 -6.00 2.69
C PHE A 110 -15.61 -4.63 2.74
N PRO A 111 -15.14 -3.66 3.55
CA PRO A 111 -15.82 -2.38 3.72
C PRO A 111 -16.03 -1.64 2.39
N GLY A 112 -17.24 -1.10 2.21
CA GLY A 112 -17.61 -0.34 1.01
C GLY A 112 -17.95 -1.21 -0.21
N THR A 113 -18.03 -2.52 -0.04
CA THR A 113 -18.59 -3.44 -1.04
C THR A 113 -20.03 -3.80 -0.67
N ALA A 114 -20.68 -4.60 -1.53
CA ALA A 114 -21.91 -5.33 -1.21
C ALA A 114 -21.60 -6.84 -1.34
N GLY A 115 -20.49 -7.23 -0.70
CA GLY A 115 -19.83 -8.52 -0.90
C GLY A 115 -20.43 -9.63 -0.03
N PRO A 116 -20.12 -10.90 -0.32
CA PRO A 116 -20.48 -11.99 0.57
C PRO A 116 -19.67 -11.90 1.88
N GLY A 117 -20.34 -11.98 3.02
CA GLY A 117 -19.72 -11.99 4.35
C GLY A 117 -20.54 -11.23 5.39
N GLU A 118 -20.13 -11.35 6.66
CA GLU A 118 -20.73 -10.57 7.76
C GLU A 118 -20.24 -9.12 7.70
N PRO A 119 -21.12 -8.11 7.78
CA PRO A 119 -20.72 -6.71 7.80
C PRO A 119 -19.83 -6.40 9.00
N ILE A 120 -18.65 -5.81 8.75
CA ILE A 120 -17.72 -5.39 9.82
C ILE A 120 -18.27 -4.17 10.60
N TRP A 121 -19.21 -3.44 10.00
CA TRP A 121 -19.85 -2.28 10.60
C TRP A 121 -21.34 -2.57 10.79
N SER A 122 -21.77 -2.79 12.03
CA SER A 122 -23.17 -2.59 12.38
C SER A 122 -23.42 -1.08 12.46
N LYS A 123 -24.38 -0.58 11.69
CA LYS A 123 -24.88 0.80 11.86
C LYS A 123 -25.34 1.05 13.29
#